data_AF-A0A959NB58-F1
#
_entry.id   AF-A0A959NB58-F1
#
_cell.length_a   1.000
_cell.length_b   1.000
_cell.length_c   1.000
_cell.angle_alpha   90.00
_cell.angle_beta   90.00
_cell.angle_gamma   90.00
#
_symmetry.space_group_name_H-M   'P 1'
#
loop_
_entity.id
_entity.type
_entity.pdbx_description
1 polymer ?
#
loop_
_entity_poly.entity_id
_entity_poly.type
_entity_poly.pdbx_seq_one_letter_code
_entity_poly.pdbx_strand_id
1 'polypeptide(L)' 'MSYLAIARKWRPTEFEDLVGQTHVVQTLRNAIAHNRVSHAYLFSGPRGIGKTSVARIFARALRCPNNEMPES' A
#
# COMPACT_ATOMS: atom_id res chain seq x y z
N MET A 1 29.61 3.07 -4.57
CA MET A 1 28.37 3.57 -3.93
C MET A 1 27.47 4.17 -5.01
N SER A 2 26.38 3.51 -5.36
CA SER A 2 25.44 4.01 -6.37
C SER A 2 24.56 5.09 -5.77
N TYR A 3 24.55 6.29 -6.36
CA TYR A 3 23.64 7.37 -5.99
C TYR A 3 22.19 6.90 -6.19
N LEU A 4 21.40 6.88 -5.11
CA LEU A 4 19.98 6.56 -5.18
C LEU A 4 19.17 7.86 -5.18
N ALA A 5 18.36 8.05 -6.21
CA ALA A 5 17.43 9.17 -6.27
C ALA A 5 16.53 9.17 -5.01
N ILE A 6 16.29 10.36 -4.44
CA ILE A 6 15.50 10.58 -3.22
C ILE A 6 14.11 9.92 -3.32
N ALA A 7 13.48 10.02 -4.49
CA ALA A 7 12.19 9.41 -4.78
C ALA A 7 12.16 7.88 -4.69
N ARG A 8 13.31 7.21 -4.83
CA ARG A 8 13.46 5.77 -4.58
C ARG A 8 13.79 5.48 -3.12
N LYS A 9 14.63 6.31 -2.50
CA LYS A 9 15.06 6.14 -1.10
C LYS A 9 13.89 6.22 -0.12
N TRP A 10 12.97 7.15 -0.34
CA TRP A 10 11.84 7.43 0.55
C TRP A 10 10.51 6.89 0.02
N ARG A 11 10.56 5.89 -0.87
CA ARG A 11 9.33 5.32 -1.39
C ARG A 11 8.65 4.52 -0.27
N PRO A 12 7.41 4.85 0.11
CA PRO A 12 6.74 4.19 1.23
C PRO A 12 6.63 2.69 0.99
N THR A 13 6.88 1.93 2.04
CA THR A 13 6.90 0.46 2.03
C THR A 13 5.73 -0.14 2.78
N GLU A 14 5.15 0.63 3.70
CA GLU A 14 4.04 0.24 4.55
C GLU A 14 2.87 1.21 4.41
N PHE A 15 1.70 0.80 4.88
CA PHE A 15 0.50 1.63 4.85
C PHE A 15 0.59 2.86 5.76
N GLU A 16 1.45 2.83 6.77
CA GLU A 16 1.66 3.92 7.73
C GLU A 16 2.56 5.04 7.15
N ASP A 17 3.46 4.68 6.25
CA ASP A 17 4.32 5.63 5.53
C ASP A 17 3.56 6.47 4.48
N LEU A 18 2.30 6.12 4.20
CA LEU A 18 1.47 6.76 3.18
C LEU A 18 0.79 8.02 3.73
N VAL A 19 1.30 9.18 3.31
CA VAL A 19 0.75 10.48 3.73
C VAL A 19 -0.57 10.79 3.00
N GLY A 20 -1.61 11.15 3.76
CA GLY A 20 -2.84 11.80 3.29
C GLY A 20 -3.91 10.89 2.67
N GLN A 21 -3.63 9.62 2.39
CA GLN A 21 -4.59 8.69 1.76
C GLN A 21 -5.35 7.80 2.76
N THR A 22 -5.70 8.34 3.92
CA THR A 22 -6.27 7.58 5.05
C THR A 22 -7.51 6.78 4.66
N HIS A 23 -8.44 7.37 3.90
CA HIS A 23 -9.67 6.69 3.48
C HIS A 23 -9.39 5.47 2.58
N VAL A 24 -8.48 5.61 1.61
CA VAL A 24 -8.10 4.52 0.69
C VAL A 24 -7.38 3.41 1.45
N VAL A 25 -6.44 3.79 2.32
CA VAL A 25 -5.70 2.83 3.16
C VAL A 25 -6.66 2.05 4.07
N GLN A 26 -7.63 2.73 4.70
CA GLN A 26 -8.65 2.09 5.53
C GLN A 26 -9.46 1.06 4.72
N THR A 27 -9.95 1.43 3.53
CA THR A 27 -10.72 0.51 2.67
C THR A 27 -9.90 -0.72 2.29
N LEU A 28 -8.64 -0.55 1.91
CA LEU A 28 -7.76 -1.66 1.52
C LEU A 28 -7.41 -2.56 2.71
N ARG A 29 -7.15 -1.99 3.89
CA ARG A 29 -6.93 -2.75 5.14
C ARG A 29 -8.16 -3.57 5.50
N ASN A 30 -9.35 -2.96 5.47
CA ASN A 30 -10.60 -3.64 5.76
C ASN A 30 -10.88 -4.76 4.74
N ALA A 31 -10.56 -4.56 3.46
CA ALA A 31 -10.74 -5.59 2.43
C ALA A 31 -9.87 -6.83 2.69
N ILE A 32 -8.64 -6.63 3.19
CA ILE A 32 -7.74 -7.73 3.58
C ILE A 32 -8.25 -8.40 4.86
N ALA A 33 -8.56 -7.62 5.90
CA ALA A 33 -8.98 -8.12 7.21
C ALA A 33 -10.28 -8.96 7.13
N HIS A 34 -11.23 -8.53 6.30
CA HIS A 34 -12.49 -9.25 6.10
C HIS A 34 -12.43 -10.31 4.98
N ASN A 35 -11.25 -10.56 4.40
CA ASN A 35 -11.06 -11.45 3.26
C ASN A 35 -12.01 -11.15 2.07
N ARG A 36 -12.31 -9.85 1.85
CA ARG A 36 -13.18 -9.34 0.78
C ARG A 36 -12.34 -8.69 -0.32
N VAL A 37 -11.36 -9.43 -0.82
CA VAL A 37 -10.44 -8.95 -1.85
C VAL A 37 -11.08 -9.09 -3.23
N SER A 38 -11.13 -8.00 -3.99
CA SER A 38 -11.67 -8.02 -5.37
C SER A 38 -10.64 -8.53 -6.37
N HIS A 39 -11.11 -9.08 -7.50
CA HIS A 39 -10.24 -9.59 -8.57
C HIS A 39 -9.39 -8.49 -9.23
N ALA A 40 -9.82 -7.23 -9.19
CA ALA A 40 -9.11 -6.11 -9.82
C ALA A 40 -9.30 -4.81 -9.02
N TYR A 41 -8.25 -3.99 -9.00
CA TYR A 41 -8.24 -2.66 -8.38
C TYR A 41 -7.71 -1.61 -9.36
N LEU A 42 -8.45 -0.52 -9.54
CA LEU A 42 -8.06 0.62 -10.36
C LEU A 42 -7.64 1.80 -9.46
N PHE A 43 -6.37 2.21 -9.55
CA PHE A 43 -5.86 3.39 -8.85
C PHE A 43 -5.77 4.58 -9.82
N SER A 44 -6.61 5.60 -9.65
CA SER A 44 -6.70 6.78 -10.54
C SER A 44 -6.25 8.09 -9.86
N GLY A 45 -5.90 9.11 -10.67
CA GLY A 45 -5.54 10.46 -10.21
C GLY A 45 -4.29 11.08 -10.88
N PRO A 46 -3.84 12.28 -10.46
CA PRO A 46 -2.69 13.00 -11.05
C PRO A 46 -1.31 12.32 -10.88
N ARG A 47 -0.31 12.62 -11.71
CA ARG A 47 1.03 12.03 -11.56
C ARG A 47 1.68 12.45 -10.23
N GLY A 48 2.46 11.55 -9.63
CA GLY A 48 3.22 11.83 -8.40
C GLY A 48 2.51 11.52 -7.07
N ILE A 49 1.18 11.32 -7.05
CA ILE A 49 0.41 11.11 -5.79
C ILE A 49 0.58 9.72 -5.15
N GLY A 50 1.52 8.87 -5.60
CA GLY A 50 1.76 7.59 -4.93
C GLY A 50 0.85 6.39 -5.31
N LYS A 51 -0.01 6.48 -6.35
CA LYS A 51 -0.84 5.35 -6.84
C LYS A 51 -0.10 4.02 -6.94
N THR A 52 1.00 4.01 -7.68
CA THR A 52 1.81 2.79 -7.90
C THR A 52 2.47 2.32 -6.61
N SER A 53 2.75 3.22 -5.67
CA SER A 53 3.27 2.84 -4.36
C SER A 53 2.20 2.14 -3.53
N VAL A 54 0.98 2.71 -3.46
CA VAL A 54 -0.17 2.07 -2.79
C VAL A 54 -0.45 0.69 -3.35
N ALA A 55 -0.51 0.56 -4.68
CA ALA A 55 -0.75 -0.73 -5.34
C ALA A 55 0.31 -1.79 -4.95
N ARG A 56 1.57 -1.38 -4.83
CA ARG A 56 2.66 -2.28 -4.43
C ARG A 56 2.57 -2.68 -2.96
N ILE A 57 2.27 -1.74 -2.06
CA ILE A 57 2.10 -2.01 -0.63
C ILE A 57 0.93 -2.98 -0.43
N PHE A 58 -0.18 -2.75 -1.12
CA PHE A 58 -1.34 -3.64 -1.09
C PHE A 58 -1.02 -5.05 -1.62
N ALA A 59 -0.31 -5.16 -2.74
CA ALA A 59 0.12 -6.46 -3.27
C ALA A 59 1.08 -7.20 -2.32
N ARG A 60 1.93 -6.47 -1.58
CA ARG A 60 2.80 -7.06 -0.55
C ARG A 60 1.98 -7.60 0.62
N ALA A 61 1.00 -6.83 1.10
CA ALA A 61 0.13 -7.25 2.19
C ALA A 61 -0.66 -8.53 1.82
N LEU A 62 -1.18 -8.62 0.59
CA LEU A 62 -1.87 -9.83 0.10
C LEU A 62 -0.97 -11.07 -0.02
N ARG A 63 0.33 -10.88 -0.28
CA ARG A 63 1.30 -11.99 -0.40
C ARG A 63 1.98 -12.34 0.92
N CYS A 64 1.70 -11.62 2.01
CA CYS A 64 2.39 -11.86 3.27
C CYS A 64 1.97 -13.24 3.82
N PRO A 65 2.92 -14.18 4.03
CA PRO A 65 2.61 -15.52 4.52
C PRO A 65 2.08 -15.50 5.97
N ASN A 66 2.41 -14.47 6.75
CA ASN A 66 1.78 -14.15 8.02
C ASN A 66 0.77 -13.02 7.79
N ASN A 67 -0.48 -13.38 7.51
CA ASN A 67 -1.60 -12.44 7.41
C ASN A 67 -2.31 -12.22 8.76
N GLU A 68 -1.70 -12.71 9.84
CA GLU A 68 -2.09 -12.38 11.21
C GLU A 68 -1.69 -10.93 11.46
N MET A 69 -2.60 -9.99 11.17
CA MET A 69 -2.54 -8.69 11.80
C MET A 69 -2.61 -8.94 13.31
N PRO A 70 -1.59 -8.55 14.11
CA PRO A 70 -1.73 -8.63 15.54
C PRO A 70 -2.90 -7.73 15.95
N GLU A 71 -4.00 -8.35 16.36
CA GLU A 71 -5.03 -7.69 17.15
C GLU A 71 -4.45 -7.44 18.54
N SER A 72 -3.82 -6.28 18.73
CA SER A 72 -3.50 -5.75 20.06
C SER A 72 -3.24 -4.26 20.00
#